data_AF-A0A535GDK6-F1
#
_entry.id   AF-A0A535GDK6-F1
#
_cell.length_a   1.000
_cell.length_b   1.000
_cell.length_c   1.000
_cell.angle_alpha   90.00
_cell.angle_beta   90.00
_cell.angle_gamma   90.00
#
_symmetry.space_group_name_H-M   'P 1'
#
loop_
_entity.id
_entity.type
_entity.pdbx_description
1 polymer ?
#
loop_
_entity_poly.entity_id
_entity_poly.type
_entity_poly.pdbx_seq_one_letter_code
_entity_poly.pdbx_strand_id
1 'polypeptide(L)'
;MSRSAWARSGSSSCCSWRLRWPLRSRCRSFRSTPGCRRPTPPRPSRSSSCWPAWCRSWGPTVAYASMSHLGFIGLGIFAGNLLGIEGSLVQMINHGVIIAALFLVVGMIERRAGTRDRAQLRGLGATAPLFAALFLVISLAALGLPGLNGFVGEFLIMLGAWTAFVPLAVGAGIGVVLAAWYVLRFYQGSMQEAPPEPAAFGEVRPVDGGVLAPLLAIMVLIGITPGFFPAAVEATVKALPVIAR
;
A
#
# COMPACT_ATOMS: atom_id res chain seq x y z
N MET A 1 44.66 35.13 52.80
CA MET A 1 43.44 35.63 52.13
C MET A 1 43.82 36.22 50.79
N SER A 2 42.96 35.99 49.79
CA SER A 2 42.86 36.59 48.45
C SER A 2 43.96 36.30 47.42
N ARG A 3 43.49 35.78 46.28
CA ARG A 3 44.21 35.26 45.12
C ARG A 3 44.43 36.35 44.06
N SER A 4 45.61 36.28 43.45
CA SER A 4 45.95 36.70 42.07
C SER A 4 45.12 35.89 41.04
N ALA A 5 45.03 36.10 39.73
CA ALA A 5 45.71 36.89 38.72
C ALA A 5 45.00 36.58 37.36
N TRP A 6 45.02 37.55 36.44
CA TRP A 6 45.27 37.41 34.99
C TRP A 6 44.38 36.58 34.02
N ALA A 7 43.81 37.34 33.07
CA ALA A 7 43.61 37.14 31.62
C ALA A 7 44.07 35.85 30.91
N ARG A 8 43.22 35.33 29.98
CA ARG A 8 43.44 35.29 28.50
C ARG A 8 42.38 34.45 27.75
N SER A 9 42.26 34.80 26.47
CA SER A 9 41.53 34.21 25.34
C SER A 9 41.49 32.68 25.21
N GLY A 10 40.41 32.15 24.62
CA GLY A 10 40.35 30.77 24.10
C GLY A 10 39.48 30.64 22.85
N SER A 11 40.13 30.54 21.69
CA SER A 11 39.59 30.09 20.41
C SER A 11 39.38 28.57 20.38
N SER A 12 38.35 28.08 19.67
CA SER A 12 38.37 26.86 18.82
C SER A 12 36.92 26.51 18.42
N SER A 13 36.50 26.68 17.17
CA SER A 13 36.78 25.78 16.03
C SER A 13 36.37 24.34 16.33
N CYS A 14 35.10 24.01 16.09
CA CYS A 14 34.63 22.62 15.97
C CYS A 14 33.69 22.49 14.78
N CYS A 15 34.22 22.82 13.60
CA CYS A 15 33.60 22.54 12.31
C CYS A 15 34.72 22.19 11.32
N SER A 16 34.90 20.91 11.03
CA SER A 16 35.38 20.34 9.75
C SER A 16 35.80 18.88 9.94
N TRP A 17 35.78 18.12 8.84
CA TRP A 17 36.17 16.70 8.65
C TRP A 17 35.03 15.69 8.93
N ARG A 18 34.21 15.29 7.95
CA ARG A 18 34.44 14.64 6.63
C ARG A 18 35.04 13.22 6.73
N LEU A 19 34.19 12.24 6.41
CA LEU A 19 34.43 10.92 5.78
C LEU A 19 35.52 9.98 6.34
N ARG A 20 35.09 8.88 6.99
CA ARG A 20 35.52 7.48 6.71
C ARG A 20 34.85 6.50 7.70
N TRP A 21 34.02 5.59 7.17
CA TRP A 21 33.98 4.21 7.68
C TRP A 21 35.28 3.52 7.22
N PRO A 22 35.85 2.52 7.91
CA PRO A 22 35.14 1.42 8.59
C PRO A 22 35.72 1.06 9.98
N LEU A 23 35.16 0.00 10.58
CA LEU A 23 35.61 -0.76 11.78
C LEU A 23 34.69 -0.65 13.00
N ARG A 24 33.68 -1.53 12.99
CA ARG A 24 33.14 -2.18 14.18
C ARG A 24 34.30 -2.76 15.00
N SER A 25 34.65 -2.18 16.15
CA SER A 25 35.26 -2.91 17.29
C SER A 25 35.74 -2.04 18.47
N ARG A 26 35.59 -0.71 18.48
CA ARG A 26 36.02 0.11 19.64
C ARG A 26 34.99 1.17 20.04
N CYS A 27 34.03 0.75 20.86
CA CYS A 27 33.28 1.67 21.72
C CYS A 27 32.98 0.98 23.06
N ARG A 28 34.05 0.65 23.81
CA ARG A 28 33.94 0.10 25.16
C ARG A 28 34.85 0.82 26.14
N SER A 29 34.90 2.16 26.10
CA SER A 29 35.42 2.98 27.21
C SER A 29 35.27 4.47 26.90
N PHE A 30 34.06 5.01 27.00
CA PHE A 30 33.89 6.46 27.20
C PHE A 30 32.75 6.66 28.18
N ARG A 31 33.09 6.46 29.46
CA ARG A 31 32.30 6.91 30.60
C ARG A 31 33.02 8.17 31.12
N SER A 32 32.22 9.17 31.48
CA SER A 32 32.58 10.40 32.23
C SER A 32 33.39 11.51 31.53
N THR A 33 32.83 12.13 30.49
CA THR A 33 33.00 13.59 30.28
C THR A 33 31.78 14.31 30.86
N PRO A 34 31.93 15.20 31.86
CA PRO A 34 30.84 16.03 32.35
C PRO A 34 30.49 17.05 31.25
N GLY A 35 29.27 16.99 30.70
CA GLY A 35 28.77 17.99 29.73
C GLY A 35 28.28 17.42 28.40
N CYS A 36 28.68 16.20 28.01
CA CYS A 36 28.12 15.52 26.84
C CYS A 36 26.82 14.79 27.21
N ARG A 37 25.69 15.52 27.23
CA ARG A 37 24.37 14.87 27.21
C ARG A 37 24.25 14.13 25.87
N ARG A 38 24.06 12.81 25.92
CA ARG A 38 23.67 12.06 24.72
C ARG A 38 22.41 12.72 24.16
N PRO A 39 22.32 12.98 22.84
CA PRO A 39 21.06 13.39 22.25
C PRO A 39 20.04 12.30 22.61
N THR A 40 19.02 12.69 23.36
CA THR A 40 17.90 11.80 23.65
C THR A 40 17.27 11.45 22.31
N PRO A 41 17.10 10.15 21.97
CA PRO A 41 16.35 9.80 20.77
C PRO A 41 14.98 10.48 20.86
N PRO A 42 14.47 11.05 19.76
CA PRO A 42 13.16 11.69 19.76
C PRO A 42 12.15 10.70 20.32
N ARG A 43 11.36 11.13 21.32
CA ARG A 43 10.27 10.30 21.84
C ARG A 43 9.35 9.97 20.67
N PRO A 44 8.98 8.69 20.44
CA PRO A 44 7.97 8.37 19.45
C PRO A 44 6.72 9.18 19.81
N SER A 45 6.27 10.02 18.87
CA SER A 45 5.09 10.84 19.09
C SER A 45 3.92 9.91 19.37
N ARG A 46 3.12 10.25 20.37
CA ARG A 46 2.04 9.42 20.95
C ARG A 46 0.89 9.09 19.96
N SER A 47 1.04 9.45 18.69
CA SER A 47 0.10 9.20 17.59
C SER A 47 0.55 8.08 16.64
N SER A 48 1.73 7.47 16.86
CA SER A 48 2.21 6.34 16.06
C SER A 48 1.24 5.17 16.22
N SER A 49 0.29 5.12 15.31
CA SER A 49 -0.86 4.24 15.36
C SER A 49 -0.37 2.79 15.45
N CYS A 50 -0.99 2.00 16.32
CA CYS A 50 -0.66 0.61 16.62
C CYS A 50 -1.03 -0.29 15.42
N TRP A 51 -0.42 -0.02 14.27
CA TRP A 51 -0.62 -0.81 13.07
C TRP A 51 0.18 -2.10 13.18
N PRO A 52 -0.42 -3.25 12.80
CA PRO A 52 0.30 -4.51 12.68
C PRO A 52 1.58 -4.37 11.83
N ALA A 53 2.54 -5.27 12.07
CA ALA A 53 3.87 -5.17 11.47
C ALA A 53 3.88 -5.09 9.94
N TRP A 54 2.95 -5.82 9.30
CA TRP A 54 2.80 -5.87 7.85
C TRP A 54 2.23 -4.56 7.26
N CYS A 55 1.55 -3.75 8.06
CA CYS A 55 0.95 -2.48 7.64
C CYS A 55 1.94 -1.29 7.71
N ARG A 56 3.13 -1.51 8.28
CA ARG A 56 4.17 -0.48 8.42
C ARG A 56 4.82 -0.12 7.09
N SER A 57 4.84 -1.06 6.14
CA SER A 57 5.45 -0.86 4.83
C SER A 57 4.44 -1.08 3.71
N TRP A 58 4.61 -0.30 2.64
CA TRP A 58 3.74 -0.36 1.46
C TRP A 58 3.81 -1.71 0.75
N GLY A 59 5.00 -2.31 0.62
CA GLY A 59 5.19 -3.58 -0.10
C GLY A 59 4.39 -4.75 0.49
N PRO A 60 4.61 -5.11 1.76
CA PRO A 60 3.84 -6.17 2.42
C PRO A 60 2.34 -5.88 2.40
N THR A 61 1.91 -4.63 2.59
CA THR A 61 0.49 -4.25 2.54
C THR A 61 -0.16 -4.63 1.21
N VAL A 62 0.51 -4.34 0.08
CA VAL A 62 0.02 -4.72 -1.26
C VAL A 62 -0.01 -6.25 -1.42
N ALA A 63 0.97 -6.98 -0.89
CA ALA A 63 0.99 -8.44 -0.95
C ALA A 63 -0.17 -9.07 -0.16
N TYR A 64 -0.51 -8.54 1.01
CA TYR A 64 -1.68 -9.01 1.78
C TYR A 64 -3.00 -8.73 1.06
N ALA A 65 -3.15 -7.54 0.45
CA ALA A 65 -4.31 -7.25 -0.39
C ALA A 65 -4.41 -8.21 -1.58
N SER A 66 -3.27 -8.66 -2.13
CA SER A 66 -3.23 -9.68 -3.17
C SER A 66 -3.77 -11.02 -2.70
N MET A 67 -3.36 -11.47 -1.51
CA MET A 67 -3.83 -12.74 -0.95
C MET A 67 -5.33 -12.74 -0.70
N SER A 68 -5.92 -11.60 -0.31
CA SER A 68 -7.38 -11.47 -0.18
C SER A 68 -8.10 -11.73 -1.50
N HIS A 69 -7.66 -11.10 -2.61
CA HIS A 69 -8.26 -11.34 -3.93
C HIS A 69 -8.08 -12.79 -4.42
N LEU A 70 -6.94 -13.41 -4.15
CA LEU A 70 -6.72 -14.83 -4.46
C LEU A 70 -7.66 -15.74 -3.65
N GLY A 71 -7.95 -15.38 -2.39
CA GLY A 71 -8.97 -16.05 -1.59
C GLY A 71 -10.36 -16.00 -2.22
N PHE A 72 -10.75 -14.85 -2.78
CA PHE A 72 -11.98 -14.71 -3.55
C PHE A 72 -11.99 -15.58 -4.80
N ILE A 73 -10.92 -15.55 -5.60
CA ILE A 73 -10.80 -16.38 -6.80
C ILE A 73 -10.94 -17.86 -6.43
N GLY A 74 -10.30 -18.30 -5.34
CA GLY A 74 -10.44 -19.66 -4.81
C GLY A 74 -11.89 -19.99 -4.43
N LEU A 75 -12.55 -19.11 -3.69
CA LEU A 75 -13.95 -19.28 -3.30
C LEU A 75 -14.87 -19.48 -4.53
N GLY A 76 -14.71 -18.67 -5.58
CA GLY A 76 -15.52 -18.78 -6.78
C GLY A 76 -15.28 -20.07 -7.57
N ILE A 77 -14.02 -20.53 -7.66
CA ILE A 77 -13.70 -21.82 -8.29
C ILE A 77 -14.32 -22.97 -7.50
N PHE A 78 -14.19 -22.96 -6.18
CA PHE A 78 -14.74 -24.01 -5.30
C PHE A 78 -16.25 -23.94 -5.11
N ALA A 79 -16.91 -22.84 -5.50
CA ALA A 79 -18.36 -22.78 -5.57
C ALA A 79 -18.93 -23.73 -6.64
N GLY A 80 -18.12 -24.14 -7.63
CA GLY A 80 -18.45 -25.23 -8.55
C GLY A 80 -19.64 -24.96 -9.47
N ASN A 81 -19.99 -23.69 -9.69
CA ASN A 81 -21.09 -23.27 -10.54
C ASN A 81 -20.63 -22.22 -11.56
N LEU A 82 -21.47 -21.99 -12.58
CA LEU A 82 -21.17 -21.10 -13.70
C LEU A 82 -20.73 -19.70 -13.22
N LEU A 83 -21.54 -19.09 -12.33
CA LEU A 83 -21.30 -17.74 -11.81
C LEU A 83 -19.99 -17.63 -11.03
N GLY A 84 -19.70 -18.61 -10.18
CA GLY A 84 -18.46 -18.64 -9.39
C GLY A 84 -17.21 -18.73 -10.27
N ILE A 85 -17.21 -19.62 -11.27
CA ILE A 85 -16.06 -19.82 -12.16
C ILE A 85 -15.88 -18.63 -13.11
N GLU A 86 -16.96 -18.12 -13.71
CA GLU A 86 -16.91 -16.90 -14.54
C GLU A 86 -16.38 -15.71 -13.75
N GLY A 87 -16.91 -15.50 -12.54
CA GLY A 87 -16.45 -14.47 -11.63
C GLY A 87 -14.97 -14.61 -11.29
N SER A 88 -14.49 -15.82 -11.02
CA SER A 88 -13.08 -16.09 -10.75
C SER A 88 -12.17 -15.77 -11.93
N LEU A 89 -12.57 -16.11 -13.15
CA LEU A 89 -11.78 -15.78 -14.35
C LEU A 89 -11.69 -14.26 -14.58
N VAL A 90 -12.81 -13.56 -14.45
CA VAL A 90 -12.85 -12.09 -14.54
C VAL A 90 -11.99 -11.48 -13.43
N GLN A 91 -12.08 -12.02 -12.21
CA GLN A 91 -11.31 -11.52 -11.07
C GLN A 91 -9.80 -11.77 -11.22
N MET A 92 -9.36 -12.84 -11.88
CA MET A 92 -7.94 -13.05 -12.21
C MET A 92 -7.38 -11.94 -13.12
N ILE A 93 -8.16 -11.52 -14.12
CA ILE A 93 -7.79 -10.40 -15.01
C ILE A 93 -7.73 -9.10 -14.20
N ASN A 94 -8.78 -8.82 -13.42
CA ASN A 94 -8.85 -7.64 -12.58
C ASN A 94 -7.67 -7.54 -11.62
N HIS A 95 -7.38 -8.65 -10.97
CA HIS A 95 -6.30 -8.78 -10.00
C HIS A 95 -4.94 -8.46 -10.61
N GLY A 96 -4.65 -8.98 -11.80
CA GLY A 96 -3.41 -8.69 -12.53
C GLY A 96 -3.23 -7.19 -12.81
N VAL A 97 -4.29 -6.52 -13.27
CA VAL A 97 -4.26 -5.08 -13.57
C VAL A 97 -4.06 -4.25 -12.29
N ILE A 98 -4.77 -4.58 -11.21
CA ILE A 98 -4.70 -3.87 -9.92
C ILE A 98 -3.31 -4.03 -9.29
N ILE A 99 -2.76 -5.24 -9.25
CA ILE A 99 -1.44 -5.49 -8.65
C ILE A 99 -0.34 -4.81 -9.46
N ALA A 100 -0.41 -4.83 -10.79
CA ALA A 100 0.53 -4.08 -11.63
C ALA A 100 0.52 -2.58 -11.30
N ALA A 101 -0.67 -1.97 -11.17
CA ALA A 101 -0.81 -0.57 -10.83
C ALA A 101 -0.30 -0.25 -9.41
N LEU A 102 -0.64 -1.08 -8.43
CA LEU A 102 -0.19 -0.91 -7.04
C LEU A 102 1.34 -1.03 -6.92
N PHE A 103 1.98 -2.00 -7.59
CA PHE A 103 3.43 -2.11 -7.56
C PHE A 103 4.13 -0.95 -8.28
N LEU A 104 3.55 -0.40 -9.35
CA LEU A 104 4.05 0.82 -9.97
C LEU A 104 3.99 2.00 -8.99
N VAL A 105 2.88 2.17 -8.27
CA VAL A 105 2.75 3.20 -7.22
C VAL A 105 3.81 3.01 -6.13
N VAL A 106 4.01 1.78 -5.64
CA VAL A 106 5.06 1.49 -4.65
C VAL A 106 6.47 1.79 -5.20
N GLY A 107 6.72 1.50 -6.47
CA GLY A 107 7.98 1.84 -7.14
C GLY A 107 8.19 3.35 -7.30
N MET A 108 7.14 4.11 -7.61
CA MET A 108 7.20 5.57 -7.64
C MET A 108 7.52 6.16 -6.26
N ILE A 109 6.89 5.63 -5.20
CA ILE A 109 7.15 6.05 -3.82
C ILE A 109 8.60 5.79 -3.45
N GLU A 110 9.11 4.57 -3.67
CA GLU A 110 10.49 4.24 -3.34
C GLU A 110 11.48 5.12 -4.08
N ARG A 111 11.27 5.36 -5.38
CA ARG A 111 12.17 6.20 -6.18
C ARG A 111 12.19 7.67 -5.74
N ARG A 112 11.09 8.20 -5.20
CA ARG A 112 10.97 9.61 -4.81
C ARG A 112 11.34 9.85 -3.35
N ALA A 113 10.89 8.96 -2.46
CA ALA A 113 11.06 9.13 -1.02
C ALA A 113 12.21 8.30 -0.43
N GLY A 114 12.77 7.33 -1.17
CA GLY A 114 13.87 6.46 -0.72
C GLY A 114 13.49 5.49 0.42
N THR A 115 12.23 5.50 0.85
CA THR A 115 11.70 4.63 1.90
C THR A 115 10.33 4.10 1.49
N ARG A 116 9.97 2.96 2.07
CA ARG A 116 8.63 2.36 1.98
C ARG A 116 7.92 2.35 3.32
N ASP A 117 8.46 3.03 4.33
CA ASP A 117 7.87 3.10 5.66
C ASP A 117 6.71 4.11 5.68
N ARG A 118 5.50 3.60 5.90
CA ARG A 118 4.29 4.42 5.99
C ARG A 118 4.38 5.47 7.10
N ALA A 119 5.08 5.19 8.20
CA ALA A 119 5.18 6.14 9.31
C ALA A 119 5.92 7.43 8.90
N GLN A 120 6.81 7.34 7.92
CA GLN A 120 7.57 8.46 7.35
C GLN A 120 6.87 9.08 6.14
N LEU A 121 5.93 8.36 5.53
CA LEU A 121 5.19 8.72 4.32
C LEU A 121 3.73 9.05 4.64
N ARG A 122 3.53 10.15 5.38
CA ARG A 122 2.20 10.68 5.72
C ARG A 122 2.03 12.04 5.05
N GLY A 123 0.79 12.44 4.77
CA GLY A 123 0.47 13.76 4.21
C GLY A 123 0.87 13.95 2.75
N LEU A 124 1.08 12.86 2.00
CA LEU A 124 1.50 12.92 0.59
C LEU A 124 0.47 13.62 -0.31
N GLY A 125 -0.80 13.64 0.07
CA GLY A 125 -1.86 14.29 -0.71
C GLY A 125 -1.78 15.82 -0.71
N ALA A 126 -1.11 16.42 0.28
CA ALA A 126 -0.90 17.87 0.31
C ALA A 126 0.18 18.32 -0.68
N THR A 127 1.19 17.49 -0.93
CA THR A 127 2.34 17.81 -1.78
C THR A 127 2.19 17.26 -3.21
N ALA A 128 1.47 16.15 -3.37
CA ALA A 128 1.16 15.56 -4.66
C ALA A 128 -0.33 15.14 -4.76
N PRO A 129 -1.27 16.09 -4.91
CA PRO A 129 -2.69 15.79 -5.07
C PRO A 129 -3.03 14.87 -6.25
N LEU A 130 -2.35 14.99 -7.40
CA LEU A 130 -2.62 14.11 -8.54
C LEU A 130 -2.20 12.67 -8.23
N PHE A 131 -1.05 12.49 -7.58
CA PHE A 131 -0.61 11.17 -7.12
C PHE A 131 -1.63 10.55 -6.16
N ALA A 132 -2.13 11.33 -5.19
CA ALA A 132 -3.14 10.87 -4.25
C ALA A 132 -4.44 10.46 -4.96
N ALA A 133 -4.91 11.26 -5.93
CA ALA A 133 -6.11 10.93 -6.71
C ALA A 133 -5.96 9.63 -7.50
N LEU A 134 -4.82 9.44 -8.19
CA LEU A 134 -4.56 8.20 -8.94
C LEU A 134 -4.48 6.98 -8.01
N PHE A 135 -3.80 7.12 -6.88
CA PHE A 135 -3.73 6.05 -5.88
C PHE A 135 -5.10 5.74 -5.27
N LEU A 136 -5.96 6.75 -5.08
CA LEU A 136 -7.32 6.55 -4.62
C LEU A 136 -8.12 5.71 -5.61
N VAL A 137 -8.07 6.05 -6.91
CA VAL A 137 -8.78 5.28 -7.95
C VAL A 137 -8.33 3.82 -7.97
N ILE A 138 -7.02 3.57 -7.91
CA ILE A 138 -6.47 2.21 -7.86
C ILE A 138 -6.92 1.48 -6.59
N SER A 139 -6.92 2.17 -5.45
CA SER A 139 -7.37 1.60 -4.18
C SER A 139 -8.86 1.26 -4.21
N LEU A 140 -9.69 2.11 -4.81
CA LEU A 140 -11.13 1.86 -4.96
C LEU A 140 -11.41 0.74 -5.96
N ALA A 141 -10.61 0.62 -7.03
CA ALA A 141 -10.68 -0.51 -7.95
C ALA A 141 -10.37 -1.83 -7.21
N ALA A 142 -9.38 -1.82 -6.33
CA ALA A 142 -9.02 -2.93 -5.45
C ALA A 142 -10.05 -3.24 -4.35
N LEU A 143 -11.02 -2.36 -4.12
CA LEU A 143 -12.12 -2.59 -3.16
C LEU A 143 -13.42 -2.99 -3.85
N GLY A 144 -13.38 -3.21 -5.17
CA GLY A 144 -14.58 -3.55 -5.92
C GLY A 144 -15.60 -2.42 -5.96
N LEU A 145 -15.18 -1.16 -6.09
CA LEU A 145 -16.14 -0.06 -6.26
C LEU A 145 -16.95 -0.28 -7.56
N PRO A 146 -18.29 -0.18 -7.52
CA PRO A 146 -19.12 -0.25 -8.71
C PRO A 146 -18.67 0.77 -9.78
N GLY A 147 -18.53 0.32 -11.02
CA GLY A 147 -17.99 1.12 -12.12
C GLY A 147 -16.47 1.01 -12.32
N LEU A 148 -15.76 0.27 -11.46
CA LEU A 148 -14.38 -0.14 -11.67
C LEU A 148 -14.30 -1.67 -11.85
N ASN A 149 -13.17 -2.13 -12.37
CA ASN A 149 -12.99 -3.52 -12.78
C ASN A 149 -13.24 -4.55 -11.67
N GLY A 150 -12.77 -4.31 -10.44
CA GLY A 150 -12.83 -5.27 -9.34
C GLY A 150 -14.25 -5.71 -8.94
N PHE A 151 -15.26 -4.86 -9.14
CA PHE A 151 -16.63 -5.15 -8.68
C PHE A 151 -17.25 -6.36 -9.38
N VAL A 152 -17.09 -6.46 -10.71
CA VAL A 152 -17.79 -7.47 -11.52
C VAL A 152 -17.37 -8.89 -11.13
N GLY A 153 -16.06 -9.12 -10.97
CA GLY A 153 -15.52 -10.42 -10.59
C GLY A 153 -15.94 -10.82 -9.18
N GLU A 154 -15.75 -9.93 -8.20
CA GLU A 154 -16.10 -10.19 -6.80
C GLU A 154 -17.60 -10.41 -6.59
N PHE A 155 -18.44 -9.65 -7.29
CA PHE A 155 -19.89 -9.80 -7.19
C PHE A 155 -20.36 -11.15 -7.74
N LEU A 156 -19.86 -11.57 -8.91
CA LEU A 156 -20.18 -12.88 -9.49
C LEU A 156 -19.70 -14.04 -8.60
N ILE A 157 -18.49 -13.93 -8.04
CA ILE A 157 -17.97 -14.90 -7.06
C ILE A 157 -18.89 -14.99 -5.85
N MET A 158 -19.33 -13.85 -5.32
CA MET A 158 -20.21 -13.82 -4.15
C MET A 158 -21.56 -14.45 -4.44
N LEU A 159 -22.14 -14.19 -5.62
CA LEU A 159 -23.40 -14.77 -6.06
C LEU A 159 -23.27 -16.30 -6.24
N GLY A 160 -22.19 -16.75 -6.86
CA GLY A 160 -21.89 -18.18 -6.98
C GLY A 160 -21.65 -18.87 -5.64
N ALA A 161 -20.95 -18.20 -4.72
CA ALA A 161 -20.75 -18.70 -3.36
C ALA A 161 -22.06 -18.77 -2.57
N TRP A 162 -22.95 -17.79 -2.76
CA TRP A 162 -24.26 -17.76 -2.10
C TRP A 162 -25.13 -18.95 -2.49
N THR A 163 -25.13 -19.33 -3.77
CA THR A 163 -25.88 -20.49 -4.26
C THR A 163 -25.26 -21.82 -3.86
N ALA A 164 -23.94 -21.87 -3.65
CA ALA A 164 -23.23 -23.10 -3.29
C ALA A 164 -23.19 -23.35 -1.78
N PHE A 165 -22.77 -22.35 -0.99
CA PHE A 165 -22.61 -22.47 0.46
C PHE A 165 -22.66 -21.10 1.16
N VAL A 166 -23.86 -20.74 1.62
CA VAL A 166 -24.17 -19.44 2.26
C VAL A 166 -23.20 -19.04 3.38
N PRO A 167 -22.75 -19.92 4.30
CA PRO A 167 -21.84 -19.49 5.36
C PRO A 167 -20.49 -18.95 4.84
N LEU A 168 -19.94 -19.51 3.75
CA LEU A 168 -18.72 -18.99 3.14
C LEU A 168 -18.98 -17.65 2.42
N ALA A 169 -20.13 -17.49 1.78
CA ALA A 169 -20.52 -16.22 1.17
C ALA A 169 -20.66 -15.10 2.22
N VAL A 170 -21.25 -15.39 3.38
CA VAL A 170 -21.32 -14.44 4.50
C VAL A 170 -19.93 -14.08 5.02
N GLY A 171 -19.06 -15.09 5.20
CA GLY A 171 -17.67 -14.87 5.61
C GLY A 171 -16.89 -14.01 4.60
N ALA A 172 -17.08 -14.24 3.31
CA ALA A 172 -16.51 -13.43 2.25
C ALA A 172 -17.03 -11.98 2.27
N GLY A 173 -18.33 -11.79 2.47
CA GLY A 173 -18.94 -10.46 2.64
C GLY A 173 -18.33 -9.68 3.82
N ILE A 174 -18.12 -10.33 4.97
CA ILE A 174 -17.40 -9.73 6.10
C ILE A 174 -15.97 -9.37 5.70
N GLY A 175 -15.30 -10.24 4.93
CA GLY A 175 -13.97 -10.00 4.37
C GLY A 175 -13.90 -8.72 3.53
N VAL A 176 -14.88 -8.47 2.65
CA VAL A 176 -14.95 -7.24 1.84
C VAL A 176 -15.04 -6.00 2.72
N VAL A 177 -15.90 -6.02 3.75
CA VAL A 177 -16.08 -4.88 4.66
C VAL A 177 -14.78 -4.58 5.41
N LEU A 178 -14.09 -5.63 5.91
CA LEU A 178 -12.81 -5.48 6.60
C LEU A 178 -11.70 -4.98 5.66
N ALA A 179 -11.67 -5.46 4.42
CA ALA A 179 -10.73 -5.00 3.40
C ALA A 179 -10.94 -3.51 3.08
N ALA A 180 -12.20 -3.09 2.87
CA ALA A 180 -12.56 -1.70 2.64
C ALA A 180 -12.14 -0.80 3.80
N TRP A 181 -12.47 -1.19 5.03
CA TRP A 181 -12.06 -0.46 6.22
C TRP A 181 -10.54 -0.31 6.29
N TYR A 182 -9.79 -1.39 6.05
CA TYR A 182 -8.34 -1.39 6.14
C TYR A 182 -7.69 -0.50 5.06
N VAL A 183 -8.07 -0.64 3.79
CA VAL A 183 -7.50 0.12 2.68
C VAL A 183 -7.84 1.61 2.79
N LEU A 184 -9.07 1.96 3.18
CA LEU A 184 -9.44 3.37 3.38
C LEU A 184 -8.65 3.99 4.54
N ARG A 185 -8.46 3.26 5.64
CA ARG A 185 -7.62 3.73 6.76
C ARG A 185 -6.13 3.79 6.39
N PHE A 186 -5.67 2.95 5.46
CA PHE A 186 -4.33 3.05 4.89
C PHE A 186 -4.18 4.32 4.03
N TYR A 187 -5.16 4.58 3.15
CA TYR A 187 -5.20 5.77 2.30
C TYR A 187 -5.23 7.06 3.14
N GLN A 188 -6.13 7.15 4.13
CA GLN A 188 -6.23 8.30 5.03
C GLN A 188 -4.89 8.57 5.72
N GLY A 189 -4.25 7.54 6.27
CA GLY A 189 -3.00 7.75 7.02
C GLY A 189 -1.77 8.03 6.16
N SER A 190 -1.78 7.66 4.88
CA SER A 190 -0.68 7.98 3.95
C SER A 190 -0.87 9.33 3.25
N MET A 191 -2.11 9.66 2.87
CA MET A 191 -2.39 10.85 2.04
C MET A 191 -2.89 12.05 2.82
N GLN A 192 -3.70 11.86 3.87
CA GLN A 192 -4.45 12.95 4.53
C GLN A 192 -3.90 13.37 5.90
N GLU A 193 -3.21 12.49 6.61
CA GLU A 193 -2.63 12.82 7.92
C GLU A 193 -1.51 13.86 7.82
N ALA A 194 -1.26 14.60 8.91
CA ALA A 194 -0.19 15.58 8.94
C ALA A 194 1.19 14.92 8.70
N PRO A 195 2.03 15.49 7.82
CA PRO A 195 3.33 14.92 7.51
C PRO A 195 4.29 15.07 8.71
N PRO A 196 5.11 14.06 9.04
CA PRO A 196 6.02 14.10 10.18
C PRO A 196 7.16 15.12 10.01
N GLU A 197 7.55 15.37 8.76
CA GLU A 197 8.44 16.44 8.29
C GLU A 197 7.82 16.95 6.97
N PRO A 198 8.01 18.21 6.54
CA PRO A 198 7.58 18.65 5.22
C PRO A 198 8.32 17.84 4.14
N ALA A 199 7.76 16.69 3.79
CA ALA A 199 8.32 15.79 2.81
C ALA A 199 8.14 16.44 1.44
N ALA A 200 9.25 16.80 0.79
CA ALA A 200 9.26 17.23 -0.60
C ALA A 200 8.96 16.03 -1.52
N PHE A 201 7.71 15.55 -1.50
CA PHE A 201 7.23 14.54 -2.43
C PHE A 201 6.69 15.26 -3.67
N GLY A 202 7.45 15.17 -4.77
CA GLY A 202 7.09 15.82 -6.02
C GLY A 202 5.90 15.14 -6.72
N GLU A 203 5.19 15.93 -7.53
CA GLU A 203 4.05 15.49 -8.32
C GLU A 203 4.36 14.39 -9.35
N VAL A 204 3.31 13.78 -9.88
CA VAL A 204 3.43 12.72 -10.90
C VAL A 204 4.11 13.25 -12.16
N ARG A 205 5.24 12.63 -12.52
CA ARG A 205 5.93 12.93 -13.78
C ARG A 205 5.12 12.40 -14.96
N PRO A 206 5.15 13.06 -16.13
CA PRO A 206 4.43 12.60 -17.32
C PRO A 206 4.75 11.14 -17.71
N VAL A 207 6.00 10.71 -17.55
CA VAL A 207 6.42 9.32 -17.80
C VAL A 207 5.74 8.34 -16.85
N ASP A 208 5.69 8.68 -15.55
CA ASP A 208 5.06 7.82 -14.55
C ASP A 208 3.54 7.75 -14.79
N GLY A 209 2.93 8.89 -15.16
CA GLY A 209 1.53 8.97 -15.55
C GLY A 209 1.22 8.17 -16.82
N GLY A 210 2.10 8.20 -17.82
CA GLY A 210 1.93 7.46 -19.07
C GLY A 210 1.96 5.93 -18.90
N VAL A 211 2.72 5.42 -17.93
CA VAL A 211 2.73 3.98 -17.60
C VAL A 211 1.49 3.58 -16.79
N LEU A 212 0.97 4.48 -15.95
CA LEU A 212 -0.20 4.21 -15.12
C LEU A 212 -1.53 4.35 -15.89
N ALA A 213 -1.58 5.28 -16.85
CA ALA A 213 -2.74 5.59 -17.66
C ALA A 213 -3.39 4.38 -18.35
N PRO A 214 -2.65 3.49 -19.06
CA PRO A 214 -3.28 2.33 -19.70
C PRO A 214 -3.91 1.37 -18.68
N LEU A 215 -3.30 1.20 -17.51
CA LEU A 215 -3.87 0.35 -16.46
C LEU A 215 -5.17 0.93 -15.91
N LEU A 216 -5.20 2.24 -15.65
CA LEU A 216 -6.40 2.95 -15.21
C LEU A 216 -7.50 2.91 -16.27
N ALA A 217 -7.15 3.09 -17.55
CA ALA A 217 -8.08 3.00 -18.65
C ALA A 217 -8.72 1.61 -18.73
N ILE A 218 -7.92 0.55 -18.57
CA ILE A 218 -8.43 -0.82 -18.51
C ILE A 218 -9.34 -1.04 -17.28
N MET A 219 -8.95 -0.51 -16.11
CA MET A 219 -9.78 -0.62 -14.90
C MET A 219 -11.17 -0.01 -15.10
N VAL A 220 -11.23 1.18 -15.70
CA VAL A 220 -12.48 1.89 -15.97
C VAL A 220 -13.26 1.21 -17.10
N LEU A 221 -12.59 0.78 -18.17
CA LEU A 221 -13.22 0.10 -19.30
C LEU A 221 -13.95 -1.17 -18.84
N ILE A 222 -13.27 -2.07 -18.11
CA ILE A 222 -13.89 -3.29 -17.57
C ILE A 222 -15.07 -2.95 -16.67
N GLY A 223 -14.94 -1.91 -15.83
CA GLY A 223 -16.01 -1.47 -14.93
C GLY A 223 -17.25 -0.92 -15.64
N ILE A 224 -17.07 -0.20 -16.76
CA ILE A 224 -18.16 0.36 -17.58
C ILE A 224 -18.79 -0.70 -18.49
N THR A 225 -18.03 -1.70 -18.93
CA THR A 225 -18.51 -2.79 -19.79
C THR A 225 -18.54 -4.14 -19.04
N PRO A 226 -19.35 -4.29 -17.99
CA PRO A 226 -19.33 -5.48 -17.14
C PRO A 226 -19.77 -6.76 -17.86
N GLY A 227 -20.54 -6.66 -18.95
CA GLY A 227 -21.00 -7.82 -19.72
C GLY A 227 -19.97 -8.38 -20.71
N PHE A 228 -18.97 -7.60 -21.12
CA PHE A 228 -18.03 -8.01 -22.18
C PHE A 228 -17.13 -9.17 -21.75
N PHE A 229 -16.56 -9.10 -20.56
CA PHE A 229 -15.59 -10.10 -20.07
C PHE A 229 -16.24 -11.42 -19.66
N PRO A 230 -17.36 -11.46 -18.91
CA PRO A 230 -18.10 -12.70 -18.67
C PRO A 230 -18.53 -13.39 -19.97
N ALA A 231 -19.09 -12.65 -20.93
CA ALA A 231 -19.51 -13.22 -22.22
C ALA A 231 -18.35 -13.85 -22.99
N ALA A 232 -17.13 -13.31 -22.88
CA ALA A 232 -15.95 -13.86 -23.53
C ALA A 232 -15.51 -15.21 -22.94
N VAL A 233 -15.80 -15.47 -21.66
CA VAL A 233 -15.41 -16.73 -20.98
C VAL A 233 -16.56 -17.73 -20.84
N GLU A 234 -17.80 -17.28 -20.94
CA GLU A 234 -19.03 -18.07 -20.70
C GLU A 234 -19.06 -19.39 -21.49
N ALA A 235 -18.78 -19.34 -22.80
CA ALA A 235 -18.77 -20.55 -23.63
C ALA A 235 -17.74 -21.59 -23.15
N THR A 236 -16.58 -21.13 -22.70
CA THR A 236 -15.51 -21.98 -22.16
C THR A 236 -15.91 -22.57 -20.81
N VAL A 237 -16.53 -21.77 -19.94
CA VAL A 237 -16.97 -22.23 -18.62
C VAL A 237 -18.10 -23.25 -18.73
N LYS A 238 -19.08 -23.02 -19.62
CA LYS A 238 -20.17 -23.97 -19.88
C LYS A 238 -19.70 -25.32 -20.41
N ALA A 239 -18.57 -25.34 -21.12
CA ALA A 239 -17.96 -26.57 -21.61
C ALA A 239 -17.23 -27.38 -20.51
N LEU A 240 -17.07 -26.83 -19.29
CA LEU A 240 -16.36 -27.53 -18.22
C LEU A 240 -17.18 -28.74 -17.71
N PRO A 241 -16.56 -29.92 -17.53
CA PRO A 241 -17.26 -31.12 -17.05
C PRO A 241 -17.90 -30.98 -15.67
N VAL A 242 -17.42 -30.04 -14.84
CA VAL A 242 -18.00 -29.74 -13.52
C VAL A 242 -19.33 -28.98 -13.63
N ILE A 243 -19.55 -28.28 -14.75
CA ILE A 243 -20.75 -27.48 -15.03
C ILE A 243 -21.70 -28.22 -15.98
N ALA A 244 -21.17 -29.01 -16.92
CA ALA A 244 -21.94 -29.74 -17.93
C ALA A 244 -22.62 -31.02 -17.41
N ARG A 245 -22.49 -31.33 -16.12
CA ARG A 245 -23.13 -32.47 -15.43
C ARG A 245 -24.37 -32.00 -14.70
#